data_AF-A0A2N5SIN9-F1
#
_entry.id   AF-A0A2N5SIN9-F1
#
_cell.length_a   1.000
_cell.length_b   1.000
_cell.length_c   1.000
_cell.angle_alpha   90.00
_cell.angle_beta   90.00
_cell.angle_gamma   90.00
#
_symmetry.space_group_name_H-M   'P 1'
#
loop_
_entity.id
_entity.type
_entity.pdbx_description
1 polymer ?
#
loop_
_entity_poly.entity_id
_entity_poly.type
_entity_poly.pdbx_seq_one_letter_code
_entity_poly.pdbx_strand_id
1 'polypeptide(L)'
;MVRANQVLHRIVPGLMLMVIFWGSKLFLKELIPYMLEHSAQDHSRRRRLILLYKSFFTLQVSLTTALYLAIYFNRFHSHPNSRAQAASIQNILNRSIIYQAADARGSPLRCTICKHQIIPVRGRHCLDCGRCVYGFDHHCVWFAQCITITGTLKPFVQVLVLGTGTILTGVIPAIPVVAQHLQRVIALTWSAGSTGDTLRRIWWTRWWGWAGGPVYRYVGGIVLGYIYYPEIKLRHPTPPPPADQENWGNKTRKSILNEPRLSALILVVAATMILLVMVAMLAIVVKNNILNGLSTLEIERARQSHRWSRDDAGITLWVPPRDGQHDSGKVVRVPPGIPIFDHGPWANFCLIMGDQVWHWFGLAGSLDNPDSLLPINPQQLRNSCFTPQLKDFAHQDNYTPQAAHAMLNQTNL
;
A
#
# COMPACT_ATOMS: atom_id res chain seq x y z
N MET A 1 26.25 1.67 7.59
CA MET A 1 25.51 1.08 6.46
C MET A 1 24.26 1.92 6.20
N VAL A 2 24.08 2.42 4.98
CA VAL A 2 22.81 3.06 4.57
C VAL A 2 21.73 1.97 4.61
N ARG A 3 20.62 2.20 5.30
CA ARG A 3 19.52 1.24 5.32
C ARG A 3 18.93 1.15 3.90
N ALA A 4 18.67 -0.05 3.39
CA ALA A 4 18.11 -0.24 2.05
C ALA A 4 16.85 0.63 1.81
N ASN A 5 16.02 0.82 2.85
CA ASN A 5 14.85 1.68 2.81
C ASN A 5 15.16 3.16 2.50
N GLN A 6 16.32 3.68 2.93
CA GLN A 6 16.77 5.05 2.63
C GLN A 6 17.28 5.23 1.20
N VAL A 7 17.51 4.15 0.46
CA VAL A 7 17.76 4.23 -0.97
C VAL A 7 16.43 4.10 -1.70
N LEU A 8 15.62 3.12 -1.28
CA LEU A 8 14.33 2.84 -1.90
C LEU A 8 13.38 4.04 -1.85
N HIS A 9 13.33 4.78 -0.74
CA HIS A 9 12.47 5.98 -0.60
C HIS A 9 12.79 7.12 -1.58
N ARG A 10 13.97 7.12 -2.21
CA ARG A 10 14.40 8.14 -3.19
C ARG A 10 14.10 7.70 -4.61
N ILE A 11 14.14 6.39 -4.86
CA ILE A 11 14.01 5.82 -6.20
C ILE A 11 12.55 5.52 -6.53
N VAL A 12 11.83 4.89 -5.60
CA VAL A 12 10.46 4.41 -5.86
C VAL A 12 9.52 5.52 -6.33
N PRO A 13 9.53 6.74 -5.73
CA PRO A 13 8.64 7.78 -6.21
C PRO A 13 8.90 8.20 -7.66
N GLY A 14 10.17 8.25 -8.07
CA GLY A 14 10.54 8.52 -9.46
C GLY A 14 10.08 7.42 -10.42
N LEU A 15 10.23 6.15 -10.02
CA LEU A 15 9.73 5.01 -10.81
C LEU A 15 8.21 5.04 -10.96
N MET A 16 7.47 5.42 -9.91
CA MET A 16 6.02 5.58 -9.99
C MET A 16 5.61 6.67 -10.99
N LEU A 17 6.26 7.83 -10.94
CA LEU A 17 6.00 8.90 -11.91
C LEU A 17 6.34 8.48 -13.35
N MET A 18 7.41 7.69 -13.53
CA MET A 18 7.75 7.11 -14.83
C MET A 18 6.64 6.18 -15.34
N VAL A 19 6.15 5.25 -14.51
CA VAL A 19 5.05 4.34 -14.89
C VAL A 19 3.77 5.11 -15.18
N ILE A 20 3.42 6.12 -14.39
CA ILE A 20 2.24 6.98 -14.62
C ILE A 20 2.37 7.70 -15.98
N PHE A 21 3.53 8.30 -16.26
CA PHE A 21 3.76 9.02 -17.51
C PHE A 21 3.71 8.11 -18.74
N TRP A 22 4.48 7.02 -18.73
CA TRP A 22 4.56 6.12 -19.88
C TRP A 22 3.30 5.27 -20.04
N GLY A 23 2.66 4.85 -18.95
CA GLY A 23 1.39 4.15 -18.96
C GLY A 23 0.25 5.00 -19.49
N SER A 24 0.13 6.25 -19.03
CA SER A 24 -0.87 7.19 -19.57
C SER A 24 -0.62 7.54 -21.04
N LYS A 25 0.65 7.68 -21.44
CA LYS A 25 1.03 7.86 -22.85
C LYS A 25 0.63 6.65 -23.70
N LEU A 26 0.93 5.43 -23.27
CA LEU A 26 0.55 4.20 -23.97
C LEU A 26 -0.98 4.12 -24.13
N PHE A 27 -1.73 4.40 -23.08
CA PHE A 27 -3.18 4.36 -23.13
C PHE A 27 -3.76 5.46 -24.04
N LEU A 28 -3.42 6.73 -23.78
CA LEU A 28 -4.05 7.88 -24.43
C LEU A 28 -3.60 8.09 -25.88
N LYS A 29 -2.32 7.81 -26.21
CA LYS A 29 -1.76 8.07 -27.53
C LYS A 29 -1.77 6.87 -28.47
N GLU A 30 -1.89 5.66 -27.94
CA GLU A 30 -1.81 4.43 -28.74
C GLU A 30 -3.11 3.62 -28.65
N LEU A 31 -3.56 3.27 -27.43
CA LEU A 31 -4.71 2.39 -27.23
C LEU A 31 -6.05 3.05 -27.58
N ILE A 32 -6.28 4.29 -27.15
CA ILE A 32 -7.50 5.03 -27.50
C ILE A 32 -7.64 5.21 -29.02
N PRO A 33 -6.63 5.70 -29.76
CA PRO A 33 -6.71 5.76 -31.23
C PRO A 33 -6.93 4.40 -31.88
N TYR A 34 -6.24 3.36 -31.42
CA TYR A 34 -6.42 2.00 -31.93
C TYR A 34 -7.88 1.52 -31.80
N MET A 35 -8.53 1.78 -30.66
CA MET A 35 -9.95 1.46 -30.45
C MET A 35 -10.90 2.29 -31.32
N LEU A 36 -10.56 3.55 -31.58
CA LEU A 36 -11.36 4.42 -32.46
C LEU A 36 -11.27 3.98 -33.92
N GLU A 37 -10.10 3.54 -34.38
CA GLU A 37 -9.85 3.07 -35.75
C GLU A 37 -10.55 1.72 -36.04
N HIS A 38 -10.59 0.81 -35.07
CA HIS A 38 -11.16 -0.56 -35.24
C HIS A 38 -12.65 -0.68 -34.83
N SER A 39 -13.33 0.43 -34.53
CA SER A 39 -14.75 0.42 -34.16
C SER A 39 -15.66 0.37 -35.40
N ALA A 40 -15.89 -0.82 -35.94
CA ALA A 40 -16.56 -1.06 -37.23
C ALA A 40 -18.12 -1.07 -37.24
N GLN A 41 -18.82 -0.81 -36.12
CA GLN A 41 -20.30 -0.82 -36.08
C GLN A 41 -20.88 0.36 -35.28
N ASP A 42 -21.92 1.00 -35.82
CA ASP A 42 -22.57 2.25 -35.34
C ASP A 42 -21.55 3.30 -34.87
N HIS A 43 -20.94 3.97 -35.85
CA HIS A 43 -19.88 4.96 -35.67
C HIS A 43 -20.21 6.04 -34.65
N SER A 44 -21.48 6.37 -34.43
CA SER A 44 -21.87 7.47 -33.55
C SER A 44 -21.83 7.05 -32.07
N ARG A 45 -22.41 5.90 -31.71
CA ARG A 45 -22.57 5.46 -30.33
C ARG A 45 -21.27 4.94 -29.74
N ARG A 46 -20.55 4.07 -30.44
CA ARG A 46 -19.28 3.52 -29.96
C ARG A 46 -18.21 4.60 -29.81
N ARG A 47 -18.14 5.55 -30.74
CA ARG A 47 -17.22 6.69 -30.64
C ARG A 47 -17.50 7.52 -29.39
N ARG A 48 -18.77 7.83 -29.09
CA ARG A 48 -19.13 8.52 -27.83
C ARG A 48 -18.67 7.73 -26.60
N LEU A 49 -18.89 6.42 -26.57
CA LEU A 49 -18.43 5.56 -25.46
C LEU A 49 -16.91 5.57 -25.29
N ILE A 50 -16.14 5.48 -26.37
CA ILE A 50 -14.67 5.53 -26.32
C ILE A 50 -14.18 6.90 -25.83
N LEU A 51 -14.84 7.99 -26.22
CA LEU A 51 -14.51 9.33 -25.74
C LEU A 51 -14.86 9.51 -24.26
N LEU A 52 -16.00 9.00 -23.79
CA LEU A 52 -16.35 8.95 -22.37
C LEU A 52 -15.34 8.13 -21.58
N TYR A 53 -14.92 6.99 -22.11
CA TYR A 53 -13.90 6.13 -21.52
C TYR A 53 -12.54 6.82 -21.43
N LYS A 54 -12.12 7.54 -22.48
CA LYS A 54 -10.93 8.40 -22.46
C LYS A 54 -11.02 9.47 -21.37
N SER A 55 -12.14 10.18 -21.29
CA SER A 55 -12.36 11.23 -20.28
C SER A 55 -12.33 10.65 -18.86
N PHE A 56 -12.97 9.49 -18.66
CA PHE A 56 -12.96 8.77 -17.38
C PHE A 56 -11.54 8.38 -16.96
N PHE A 57 -10.76 7.73 -17.84
CA PHE A 57 -9.37 7.39 -17.56
C PHE A 57 -8.53 8.64 -17.26
N THR A 58 -8.72 9.72 -18.04
CA THR A 58 -7.97 10.98 -17.85
C THR A 58 -8.28 11.60 -16.50
N LEU A 59 -9.55 11.60 -16.08
CA LEU A 59 -9.96 12.07 -14.76
C LEU A 59 -9.35 11.21 -13.64
N GLN A 60 -9.45 9.89 -13.76
CA GLN A 60 -8.91 8.94 -12.79
C GLN A 60 -7.40 9.10 -12.61
N VAL A 61 -6.63 9.12 -13.70
CA VAL A 61 -5.16 9.25 -13.63
C VAL A 61 -4.75 10.62 -13.10
N SER A 62 -5.45 11.69 -13.46
CA SER A 62 -5.16 13.05 -12.99
C SER A 62 -5.42 13.18 -11.50
N LEU A 63 -6.58 12.71 -11.03
CA LEU A 63 -6.94 12.74 -9.61
C LEU A 63 -6.00 11.86 -8.77
N THR A 64 -5.71 10.64 -9.22
CA THR A 64 -4.76 9.74 -8.55
C THR A 64 -3.37 10.37 -8.47
N THR A 65 -2.89 10.97 -9.56
CA THR A 65 -1.57 11.63 -9.59
C THR A 65 -1.54 12.84 -8.68
N ALA A 66 -2.60 13.67 -8.67
CA ALA A 66 -2.69 14.83 -7.80
C ALA A 66 -2.65 14.42 -6.31
N LEU A 67 -3.42 13.40 -5.92
CA LEU A 67 -3.41 12.84 -4.57
C LEU A 67 -2.05 12.25 -4.21
N TYR A 68 -1.46 11.47 -5.11
CA TYR A 68 -0.12 10.89 -4.93
C TYR A 68 0.93 11.97 -4.66
N LEU A 69 0.96 13.01 -5.50
CA LEU A 69 1.87 14.15 -5.33
C LEU A 69 1.57 14.94 -4.06
N ALA A 70 0.31 15.10 -3.68
CA ALA A 70 -0.06 15.78 -2.45
C ALA A 70 0.43 15.03 -1.20
N ILE A 71 0.39 13.70 -1.18
CA ILE A 71 0.99 12.88 -0.11
C ILE A 71 2.52 12.98 -0.16
N TYR A 72 3.12 12.82 -1.35
CA TYR A 72 4.58 12.87 -1.55
C TYR A 72 5.19 14.20 -1.11
N PHE A 73 4.57 15.32 -1.47
CA PHE A 73 4.98 16.66 -1.03
C PHE A 73 4.46 17.03 0.36
N ASN A 74 3.89 16.08 1.09
CA ASN A 74 3.43 16.25 2.47
C ASN A 74 2.46 17.45 2.64
N ARG A 75 1.57 17.66 1.66
CA ARG A 75 0.55 18.73 1.68
C ARG A 75 -0.54 18.48 2.72
N PHE A 76 -0.72 17.21 3.11
CA PHE A 76 -1.55 16.80 4.24
C PHE A 76 -0.65 16.73 5.47
N HIS A 77 -0.39 17.89 6.09
CA HIS A 77 0.55 18.02 7.19
C HIS A 77 0.48 16.84 8.18
N SER A 78 1.57 16.08 8.28
CA SER A 78 1.77 15.12 9.37
C SER A 78 2.17 15.79 10.70
N HIS A 79 2.19 17.12 10.74
CA HIS A 79 2.20 17.87 11.97
C HIS A 79 0.74 18.27 12.21
N PRO A 80 0.09 17.79 13.29
CA PRO A 80 -1.02 18.56 13.84
C PRO A 80 -0.55 20.01 13.89
N ASN A 81 -1.43 20.97 13.55
CA ASN A 81 -1.13 22.39 13.72
C ASN A 81 -0.36 22.54 15.05
N SER A 82 0.80 23.21 15.11
CA SER A 82 1.71 23.14 16.26
C SER A 82 0.98 23.31 17.62
N ARG A 83 -0.12 24.08 17.58
CA ARG A 83 -1.15 24.22 18.62
C ARG A 83 -1.81 22.92 19.09
N ALA A 84 -2.31 22.06 18.20
CA ALA A 84 -2.92 20.77 18.52
C ALA A 84 -1.92 19.79 19.17
N GLN A 85 -0.70 19.76 18.63
CA GLN A 85 0.37 18.96 19.19
C GLN A 85 0.76 19.46 20.59
N ALA A 86 0.88 20.78 20.75
CA ALA A 86 1.13 21.41 22.04
C ALA A 86 -0.02 21.14 23.04
N ALA A 87 -1.27 21.24 22.61
CA ALA A 87 -2.45 20.95 23.44
C ALA A 87 -2.46 19.49 23.91
N SER A 88 -2.21 18.53 23.01
CA SER A 88 -2.09 17.12 23.37
C SER A 88 -0.96 16.88 24.38
N ILE A 89 0.21 17.51 24.18
CA ILE A 89 1.32 17.42 25.14
C ILE A 89 0.94 18.02 26.49
N GLN A 90 0.28 19.19 26.51
CA GLN A 90 -0.18 19.83 27.74
C GLN A 90 -1.20 18.95 28.47
N ASN A 91 -2.13 18.32 27.75
CA ASN A 91 -3.09 17.39 28.33
C ASN A 91 -2.41 16.14 28.93
N ILE A 92 -1.32 15.64 28.32
CA ILE A 92 -0.51 14.56 28.90
C ILE A 92 0.18 15.03 30.19
N LEU A 93 0.80 16.22 30.17
CA LEU A 93 1.47 16.79 31.33
C LEU A 93 0.50 17.06 32.48
N ASN A 94 -0.69 17.57 32.16
CA ASN A 94 -1.80 17.80 33.10
C ASN A 94 -2.50 16.50 33.52
N ARG A 95 -2.08 15.35 32.96
CA ARG A 95 -2.65 14.03 33.24
C ARG A 95 -4.17 13.96 33.01
N SER A 96 -4.69 14.75 32.06
CA SER A 96 -6.13 14.89 31.75
C SER A 96 -6.62 13.93 30.68
N ILE A 97 -5.72 13.26 29.95
CA ILE A 97 -6.05 12.26 28.93
C ILE A 97 -5.33 10.93 29.18
N ILE A 98 -5.75 9.88 28.48
CA ILE A 98 -5.06 8.59 28.50
C ILE A 98 -3.79 8.66 27.64
N TYR A 99 -2.65 8.21 28.18
CA TYR A 99 -1.38 8.16 27.46
C TYR A 99 -0.54 6.95 27.86
N GLN A 100 0.46 6.61 27.05
CA GLN A 100 1.40 5.55 27.37
C GLN A 100 2.37 6.00 28.46
N ALA A 101 2.38 5.31 29.59
CA ALA A 101 3.28 5.54 30.70
C ALA A 101 4.58 4.74 30.51
N ALA A 102 5.70 5.34 30.93
CA ALA A 102 7.02 4.74 30.92
C ALA A 102 7.30 3.91 32.18
N ASP A 103 6.58 4.16 33.28
CA ASP A 103 6.81 3.54 34.59
C ASP A 103 5.50 3.40 35.39
N ALA A 104 5.59 2.71 36.54
CA ALA A 104 4.48 2.53 37.47
C ALA A 104 4.01 3.84 38.16
N ARG A 105 4.79 4.93 38.05
CA ARG A 105 4.44 6.26 38.60
C ARG A 105 3.62 7.11 37.63
N GLY A 106 3.40 6.60 36.41
CA GLY A 106 2.68 7.31 35.37
C GLY A 106 3.52 8.39 34.69
N SER A 107 4.85 8.26 34.63
CA SER A 107 5.66 9.19 33.83
C SER A 107 5.33 9.02 32.35
N PRO A 108 5.13 10.10 31.57
CA PRO A 108 4.84 9.99 30.13
C PRO A 108 5.96 9.31 29.35
N LEU A 109 5.60 8.49 28.35
CA LEU A 109 6.57 7.91 27.42
C LEU A 109 7.29 9.01 26.62
N ARG A 110 8.62 8.92 26.55
CA ARG A 110 9.47 9.87 25.85
C ARG A 110 10.35 9.18 24.82
N CYS A 111 10.60 9.86 23.71
CA CYS A 111 11.50 9.40 22.67
C CYS A 111 12.96 9.56 23.11
N THR A 112 13.72 8.47 23.12
CA THR A 112 15.16 8.48 23.40
C THR A 112 15.99 9.13 22.29
N ILE A 113 15.44 9.22 21.07
CA ILE A 113 16.14 9.78 19.89
C ILE A 113 15.82 11.27 19.70
N CYS A 114 14.56 11.67 19.89
CA CYS A 114 14.09 13.04 19.63
C CYS A 114 14.11 13.91 20.89
N LYS A 115 15.29 14.15 21.49
CA LYS A 115 15.46 15.06 22.64
C LYS A 115 14.41 14.87 23.76
N HIS A 116 14.05 13.63 24.09
CA HIS A 116 13.07 13.28 25.13
C HIS A 116 11.65 13.86 24.90
N GLN A 117 11.27 14.08 23.64
CA GLN A 117 9.92 14.48 23.26
C GLN A 117 8.88 13.44 23.72
N ILE A 118 7.77 13.91 24.30
CA ILE A 118 6.65 13.06 24.72
C ILE A 118 5.98 12.45 23.48
N ILE A 119 5.75 11.13 23.52
CA ILE A 119 5.10 10.38 22.44
C ILE A 119 3.67 10.04 22.90
N PRO A 120 2.63 10.42 22.13
CA PRO A 120 1.26 10.00 22.44
C PRO A 120 1.07 8.50 22.22
N VAL A 121 -0.03 7.92 22.72
CA VAL A 121 -0.26 6.46 22.69
C VAL A 121 -0.23 5.82 21.29
N ARG A 122 -0.62 6.56 20.24
CA ARG A 122 -0.56 6.13 18.83
C ARG A 122 0.58 6.80 18.07
N GLY A 123 1.62 7.26 18.76
CA GLY A 123 2.81 7.88 18.17
C GLY A 123 4.03 6.96 18.20
N ARG A 124 5.02 7.24 17.35
CA ARG A 124 6.34 6.60 17.42
C ARG A 124 7.41 7.46 16.76
N HIS A 125 8.69 7.12 17.00
CA HIS A 125 9.80 7.64 16.20
C HIS A 125 9.90 6.88 14.87
N CYS A 126 9.83 7.58 13.74
CA CYS A 126 10.12 7.02 12.43
C CYS A 126 11.59 7.24 12.10
N LEU A 127 12.36 6.15 12.04
CA LEU A 127 13.81 6.23 11.77
C LEU A 127 14.11 6.68 10.34
N ASP A 128 13.25 6.36 9.36
CA ASP A 128 13.43 6.78 7.97
C ASP A 128 13.21 8.29 7.81
N CYS A 129 12.27 8.88 8.58
CA CYS A 129 12.03 10.33 8.59
C CYS A 129 12.87 11.09 9.64
N GLY A 130 13.49 10.40 10.59
CA GLY A 130 14.26 10.99 11.69
C GLY A 130 13.45 11.83 12.69
N ARG A 131 12.14 11.58 12.83
CA ARG A 131 11.25 12.38 13.70
C ARG A 131 10.15 11.55 14.36
N CYS A 132 9.62 12.03 15.48
CA CYS A 132 8.40 11.52 16.09
C CYS A 132 7.17 11.88 15.25
N VAL A 133 6.32 10.90 15.02
CA VAL A 133 5.11 11.00 14.20
C VAL A 133 3.90 10.60 15.05
N TYR A 134 2.88 11.45 15.01
CA TYR A 134 1.65 11.32 15.78
C TYR A 134 0.62 10.56 14.95
N GLY A 135 -0.17 9.69 15.59
CA GLY A 135 -1.12 8.83 14.86
C GLY A 135 -0.44 7.94 13.83
N PHE A 136 0.78 7.46 14.10
CA PHE A 136 1.58 6.71 13.16
C PHE A 136 0.89 5.42 12.73
N ASP A 137 0.86 5.18 11.42
CA ASP A 137 0.49 3.91 10.82
C ASP A 137 1.72 3.24 10.21
N HIS A 138 2.33 3.78 9.15
CA HIS A 138 3.58 3.22 8.63
C HIS A 138 4.41 4.27 7.89
N HIS A 139 5.69 3.99 7.66
CA HIS A 139 6.46 4.73 6.66
C HIS A 139 6.27 4.05 5.31
N CYS A 140 5.66 4.76 4.36
CA CYS A 140 5.39 4.19 3.05
C CYS A 140 6.50 4.58 2.07
N VAL A 141 7.29 3.60 1.64
CA VAL A 141 8.38 3.78 0.66
C VAL A 141 7.87 4.31 -0.69
N TRP A 142 6.60 4.07 -1.01
CA TRP A 142 5.97 4.51 -2.26
C TRP A 142 5.70 6.02 -2.30
N PHE A 143 5.46 6.63 -1.14
CA PHE A 143 5.23 8.08 -1.03
C PHE A 143 6.41 8.81 -0.38
N ALA A 144 7.44 8.09 0.06
CA ALA A 144 8.54 8.63 0.87
C ALA A 144 8.07 9.39 2.12
N GLN A 145 6.90 9.01 2.67
CA GLN A 145 6.22 9.75 3.72
C GLN A 145 5.60 8.80 4.76
N CYS A 146 5.50 9.28 6.00
CA CYS A 146 4.71 8.58 7.01
C CYS A 146 3.21 8.73 6.75
N ILE A 147 2.54 7.59 6.75
CA ILE A 147 1.09 7.48 6.77
C ILE A 147 0.61 7.61 8.22
N THR A 148 -0.31 8.53 8.47
CA THR A 148 -0.86 8.82 9.79
C THR A 148 -2.37 8.83 9.72
N ILE A 149 -3.01 8.26 10.74
CA ILE A 149 -4.48 8.23 10.80
C ILE A 149 -5.08 9.64 10.86
N THR A 150 -4.36 10.60 11.42
CA THR A 150 -4.85 11.99 11.57
C THR A 150 -4.65 12.87 10.34
N GLY A 151 -4.06 12.36 9.25
CA GLY A 151 -3.77 13.21 8.09
C GLY A 151 -3.68 12.43 6.80
N THR A 152 -2.65 11.58 6.67
CA THR A 152 -2.29 10.98 5.37
C THR A 152 -2.94 9.63 5.10
N LEU A 153 -3.58 8.98 6.08
CA LEU A 153 -4.24 7.68 5.89
C LEU A 153 -5.45 7.76 4.95
N LYS A 154 -6.28 8.80 5.08
CA LYS A 154 -7.41 9.04 4.18
C LYS A 154 -6.98 9.20 2.71
N PRO A 155 -6.09 10.15 2.35
CA PRO A 155 -5.63 10.28 0.98
C PRO A 155 -4.86 9.04 0.51
N PHE A 156 -4.16 8.32 1.40
CA PHE A 156 -3.56 7.03 1.07
C PHE A 156 -4.60 6.01 0.60
N VAL A 157 -5.72 5.86 1.33
CA VAL A 157 -6.83 4.97 0.93
C VAL A 157 -7.46 5.43 -0.39
N GLN A 158 -7.66 6.74 -0.57
CA GLN A 158 -8.16 7.29 -1.84
C GLN A 158 -7.23 6.95 -3.02
N VAL A 159 -5.90 7.04 -2.85
CA VAL A 159 -4.93 6.62 -3.88
C VAL A 159 -5.00 5.12 -4.14
N LEU A 160 -5.17 4.27 -3.12
CA LEU A 160 -5.31 2.83 -3.33
C LEU A 160 -6.55 2.51 -4.17
N VAL A 161 -7.70 3.11 -3.85
CA VAL A 161 -8.96 2.87 -4.58
C VAL A 161 -8.90 3.44 -6.00
N LEU A 162 -8.56 4.72 -6.14
CA LEU A 162 -8.51 5.39 -7.45
C LEU A 162 -7.38 4.87 -8.33
N GLY A 163 -6.22 4.55 -7.74
CA GLY A 163 -5.08 3.95 -8.43
C GLY A 163 -5.38 2.55 -8.94
N THR A 164 -6.01 1.70 -8.12
CA THR A 164 -6.51 0.39 -8.54
C THR A 164 -7.46 0.53 -9.73
N GLY A 165 -8.44 1.44 -9.63
CA GLY A 165 -9.36 1.72 -10.73
C GLY A 165 -8.66 2.21 -11.99
N THR A 166 -7.70 3.14 -11.87
CA THR A 166 -6.92 3.68 -13.00
C THR A 166 -6.14 2.58 -13.71
N ILE A 167 -5.45 1.71 -12.95
CA ILE A 167 -4.65 0.63 -13.52
C ILE A 167 -5.54 -0.41 -14.19
N LEU A 168 -6.66 -0.79 -13.58
CA LEU A 168 -7.63 -1.72 -14.20
C LEU A 168 -8.17 -1.16 -15.52
N THR A 169 -8.62 0.11 -15.51
CA THR A 169 -9.08 0.80 -16.72
C THR A 169 -7.98 0.81 -17.79
N GLY A 170 -6.71 1.02 -17.43
CA GLY A 170 -5.61 1.04 -18.40
C GLY A 170 -5.21 -0.34 -18.93
N VAL A 171 -5.11 -1.33 -18.04
CA VAL A 171 -4.51 -2.65 -18.32
C VAL A 171 -5.49 -3.59 -19.01
N ILE A 172 -6.76 -3.63 -18.62
CA ILE A 172 -7.76 -4.55 -19.18
C ILE A 172 -7.79 -4.53 -20.72
N PRO A 173 -7.94 -3.37 -21.39
CA PRO A 173 -7.93 -3.32 -22.85
C PRO A 173 -6.54 -3.60 -23.48
N ALA A 174 -5.45 -3.44 -22.72
CA ALA A 174 -4.09 -3.72 -23.21
C ALA A 174 -3.73 -5.21 -23.17
N ILE A 175 -4.32 -5.99 -22.25
CA ILE A 175 -4.07 -7.44 -22.09
C ILE A 175 -4.20 -8.22 -23.41
N PRO A 176 -5.31 -8.16 -24.17
CA PRO A 176 -5.45 -8.98 -25.37
C PRO A 176 -4.39 -8.64 -26.43
N VAL A 177 -4.05 -7.37 -26.58
CA VAL A 177 -3.03 -6.93 -27.54
C VAL A 177 -1.64 -7.42 -27.11
N VAL A 178 -1.28 -7.24 -25.85
CA VAL A 178 0.02 -7.68 -25.33
C VAL A 178 0.13 -9.21 -25.32
N ALA A 179 -0.96 -9.93 -25.02
CA ALA A 179 -1.00 -11.38 -25.09
C ALA A 179 -0.78 -11.89 -26.52
N GLN A 180 -1.43 -11.29 -27.52
CA GLN A 180 -1.20 -11.63 -28.93
C GLN A 180 0.26 -11.36 -29.35
N HIS A 181 0.83 -10.23 -28.93
CA HIS A 181 2.23 -9.92 -29.20
C HIS A 181 3.18 -10.91 -28.55
N LEU A 182 2.92 -11.28 -27.30
CA LEU A 182 3.71 -12.27 -26.58
C LEU A 182 3.63 -13.64 -27.27
N GLN A 183 2.43 -14.07 -27.67
CA GLN A 183 2.25 -15.32 -28.42
C GLN A 183 3.04 -15.33 -29.73
N ARG A 184 3.02 -14.23 -30.50
CA ARG A 184 3.82 -14.09 -31.74
C ARG A 184 5.32 -14.18 -31.46
N VAL A 185 5.80 -13.53 -30.41
CA VAL A 185 7.22 -13.58 -30.03
C VAL A 185 7.61 -14.97 -29.54
N ILE A 186 6.78 -15.64 -28.76
CA ILE A 186 7.01 -17.03 -28.33
C ILE A 186 7.05 -17.94 -29.56
N ALA A 187 6.07 -17.86 -30.46
CA ALA A 187 6.06 -18.67 -31.67
C ALA A 187 7.35 -18.49 -32.49
N LEU A 188 7.82 -17.25 -32.63
CA LEU A 188 9.09 -16.93 -33.30
C LEU A 188 10.29 -17.51 -32.55
N THR A 189 10.33 -17.33 -31.24
CA THR A 189 11.47 -17.71 -30.38
C THR A 189 11.70 -19.22 -30.35
N TRP A 190 10.64 -20.00 -30.52
CA TRP A 190 10.67 -21.47 -30.58
C TRP A 190 10.47 -22.05 -31.98
N SER A 191 10.40 -21.22 -33.02
CA SER A 191 10.20 -21.73 -34.39
C SER A 191 11.38 -22.60 -34.84
N ALA A 192 11.07 -23.70 -35.53
CA ALA A 192 12.09 -24.61 -36.08
C ALA A 192 12.64 -24.16 -37.45
N GLY A 193 12.11 -23.08 -38.02
CA GLY A 193 12.54 -22.50 -39.29
C GLY A 193 13.62 -21.42 -39.15
N SER A 194 13.97 -20.80 -40.28
CA SER A 194 15.00 -19.75 -40.38
C SER A 194 14.78 -18.55 -39.44
N THR A 195 13.53 -18.29 -39.06
CA THR A 195 13.13 -17.27 -38.08
C THR A 195 13.66 -17.57 -36.67
N GLY A 196 13.64 -18.84 -36.24
CA GLY A 196 14.11 -19.27 -34.91
C GLY A 196 15.59 -19.62 -34.86
N ASP A 197 16.21 -19.87 -36.01
CA ASP A 197 17.63 -20.22 -36.12
C ASP A 197 18.56 -19.13 -35.57
N THR A 198 18.19 -17.87 -35.72
CA THR A 198 18.97 -16.74 -35.18
C THR A 198 19.07 -16.84 -33.64
N LEU A 199 17.93 -16.96 -32.95
CA LEU A 199 17.87 -17.08 -31.49
C LEU A 199 18.49 -18.39 -31.00
N ARG A 200 18.36 -19.47 -31.77
CA ARG A 200 19.01 -20.75 -31.48
C ARG A 200 20.53 -20.60 -31.43
N ARG A 201 21.12 -19.88 -32.39
CA ARG A 201 22.57 -19.68 -32.50
C ARG A 201 23.15 -18.72 -31.47
N ILE A 202 22.42 -17.67 -31.09
CA ILE A 202 22.96 -16.63 -30.18
C ILE A 202 22.60 -16.85 -28.71
N TRP A 203 21.54 -17.62 -28.42
CA TRP A 203 21.04 -17.80 -27.06
C TRP A 203 20.86 -19.27 -26.67
N TRP A 204 19.98 -20.01 -27.35
CA TRP A 204 19.56 -21.34 -26.87
C TRP A 204 20.70 -22.38 -26.85
N THR A 205 21.62 -22.34 -27.81
CA THR A 205 22.78 -23.25 -27.85
C THR A 205 23.95 -22.78 -27.00
N ARG A 206 23.91 -21.54 -26.48
CA ARG A 206 25.04 -20.93 -25.78
C ARG A 206 24.96 -21.18 -24.28
N TRP A 207 26.12 -21.46 -23.68
CA TRP A 207 26.22 -21.74 -22.25
C TRP A 207 25.84 -20.54 -21.38
N TRP A 208 26.14 -19.30 -21.81
CA TRP A 208 25.78 -18.10 -21.05
C TRP A 208 24.27 -17.89 -20.92
N GLY A 209 23.46 -18.48 -21.81
CA GLY A 209 22.01 -18.51 -21.66
C GLY A 209 21.56 -19.23 -20.38
N TRP A 210 22.44 -20.01 -19.75
CA TRP A 210 22.22 -20.66 -18.46
C TRP A 210 22.83 -19.94 -17.25
N ALA A 211 23.54 -18.82 -17.44
CA ALA A 211 24.29 -18.15 -16.37
C ALA A 211 23.40 -17.74 -15.16
N GLY A 212 22.12 -17.42 -15.38
CA GLY A 212 21.16 -17.08 -14.33
C GLY A 212 20.15 -18.20 -14.01
N GLY A 213 20.41 -19.44 -14.41
CA GLY A 213 19.51 -20.59 -14.20
C GLY A 213 18.28 -20.63 -15.13
N PRO A 214 17.30 -21.50 -14.84
CA PRO A 214 16.16 -21.75 -15.73
C PRO A 214 15.34 -20.49 -16.04
N VAL A 215 14.95 -19.72 -15.02
CA VAL A 215 14.11 -18.52 -15.21
C VAL A 215 14.79 -17.51 -16.12
N TYR A 216 16.08 -17.22 -15.88
CA TYR A 216 16.88 -16.32 -16.71
C TYR A 216 16.93 -16.76 -18.16
N ARG A 217 17.14 -18.06 -18.40
CA ARG A 217 17.24 -18.63 -19.74
C ARG A 217 15.99 -18.35 -20.57
N TYR A 218 14.82 -18.61 -20.00
CA TYR A 218 13.55 -18.42 -20.69
C TYR A 218 13.19 -16.95 -20.86
N VAL A 219 13.37 -16.14 -19.81
CA VAL A 219 13.10 -14.69 -19.88
C VAL A 219 14.03 -14.02 -20.89
N GLY A 220 15.32 -14.33 -20.87
CA GLY A 220 16.29 -13.80 -21.83
C GLY A 220 15.97 -14.18 -23.27
N GLY A 221 15.51 -15.41 -23.51
CA GLY A 221 15.07 -15.85 -24.84
C GLY A 221 13.89 -15.03 -25.37
N ILE A 222 12.88 -14.77 -24.54
CA ILE A 222 11.73 -13.93 -24.90
C ILE A 222 12.15 -12.47 -25.12
N VAL A 223 13.01 -11.91 -24.26
CA VAL A 223 13.52 -10.55 -24.40
C VAL A 223 14.30 -10.39 -25.71
N LEU A 224 15.21 -11.31 -26.03
CA LEU A 224 15.90 -11.33 -27.31
C LEU A 224 14.93 -11.52 -28.47
N GLY A 225 13.89 -12.34 -28.30
CA GLY A 225 12.80 -12.49 -29.25
C GLY A 225 12.14 -11.16 -29.59
N TYR A 226 11.83 -10.33 -28.60
CA TYR A 226 11.32 -8.97 -28.82
C TYR A 226 12.35 -8.04 -29.49
N ILE A 227 13.63 -8.12 -29.11
CA ILE A 227 14.69 -7.27 -29.65
C ILE A 227 14.92 -7.56 -31.15
N TYR A 228 14.98 -8.83 -31.53
CA TYR A 228 15.24 -9.28 -32.89
C TYR A 228 13.99 -9.44 -33.76
N TYR A 229 12.78 -9.27 -33.19
CA TYR A 229 11.52 -9.39 -33.92
C TYR A 229 11.48 -8.55 -35.21
N PRO A 230 11.87 -7.25 -35.23
CA PRO A 230 11.81 -6.43 -36.44
C PRO A 230 12.72 -6.94 -37.56
N GLU A 231 13.93 -7.38 -37.20
CA GLU A 231 14.90 -7.92 -38.17
C GLU A 231 14.40 -9.21 -38.81
N ILE A 232 13.82 -10.11 -38.01
CA ILE A 232 13.29 -11.38 -38.49
C ILE A 232 12.04 -11.16 -39.37
N LYS A 233 11.17 -10.21 -39.01
CA LYS A 233 10.01 -9.81 -39.83
C LYS A 233 10.42 -9.26 -41.20
N LEU A 234 11.52 -8.51 -41.28
CA LEU A 234 12.04 -7.99 -42.56
C LEU A 234 12.57 -9.10 -43.46
N ARG A 235 13.18 -10.14 -42.88
CA ARG A 235 13.71 -11.29 -43.63
C ARG A 235 12.63 -12.26 -44.09
N HIS A 236 11.51 -12.32 -43.37
CA HIS A 236 10.38 -13.21 -43.67
C HIS A 236 9.07 -12.43 -43.57
N PRO A 237 8.73 -11.60 -44.58
CA PRO A 237 7.48 -10.88 -44.59
C PRO A 237 6.31 -11.88 -44.59
N THR A 238 5.33 -11.66 -43.72
CA THR A 238 4.05 -12.37 -43.80
C THR A 238 3.42 -12.10 -45.16
N PRO A 239 2.86 -13.11 -45.85
CA PRO A 239 2.16 -12.89 -47.10
C PRO A 239 1.07 -11.81 -46.90
N PRO A 240 0.86 -10.92 -47.89
CA PRO A 240 -0.17 -9.91 -47.78
C PRO A 240 -1.53 -10.59 -47.56
N PRO A 241 -2.44 -9.96 -46.80
CA PRO A 241 -3.80 -10.46 -46.70
C PRO A 241 -4.42 -10.56 -48.11
N PRO A 242 -5.36 -11.48 -48.33
CA PRO A 242 -6.05 -11.60 -49.61
C PRO A 242 -6.68 -10.27 -50.03
N ALA A 243 -6.72 -10.00 -51.33
CA ALA A 243 -7.05 -8.70 -51.92
C ALA A 243 -8.45 -8.15 -51.55
N ASP A 244 -9.32 -8.98 -51.00
CA ASP A 244 -10.64 -8.61 -50.47
C ASP A 244 -10.56 -7.89 -49.10
N GLN A 245 -9.43 -7.97 -48.39
CA GLN A 245 -9.14 -7.22 -47.17
C GLN A 245 -8.40 -5.89 -47.44
N GLU A 246 -8.03 -5.60 -48.69
CA GLU A 246 -7.40 -4.34 -49.09
C GLU A 246 -8.45 -3.21 -49.22
N ASN A 247 -9.24 -3.03 -48.17
CA ASN A 247 -10.28 -2.00 -48.16
C ASN A 247 -9.67 -0.64 -47.83
N TRP A 248 -9.41 0.11 -48.90
CA TRP A 248 -9.54 1.56 -49.06
C TRP A 248 -9.33 2.44 -47.82
N GLY A 249 -8.15 3.07 -47.80
CA GLY A 249 -7.98 4.39 -47.23
C GLY A 249 -7.90 4.43 -45.70
N ASN A 250 -6.70 4.26 -45.17
CA ASN A 250 -6.20 5.14 -44.12
C ASN A 250 -4.68 4.98 -44.11
N LYS A 251 -3.95 6.11 -44.05
CA LYS A 251 -2.55 6.13 -43.59
C LYS A 251 -2.56 5.50 -42.19
N THR A 252 -2.41 4.19 -42.10
CA THR A 252 -2.49 3.45 -40.84
C THR A 252 -1.39 4.02 -39.98
N ARG A 253 -1.79 4.75 -38.95
CA ARG A 253 -0.86 5.31 -37.98
C ARG A 253 0.01 4.15 -37.52
N LYS A 254 1.34 4.28 -37.61
CA LYS A 254 2.27 3.28 -37.06
C LYS A 254 2.10 3.26 -35.54
N SER A 255 1.09 2.55 -35.06
CA SER A 255 0.78 2.38 -33.64
C SER A 255 1.75 1.36 -33.05
N ILE A 256 2.22 1.62 -31.83
CA ILE A 256 3.04 0.66 -31.07
C ILE A 256 2.31 -0.68 -30.86
N LEU A 257 0.98 -0.68 -30.99
CA LEU A 257 0.12 -1.83 -30.78
C LEU A 257 -0.02 -2.73 -32.02
N ASN A 258 0.51 -2.33 -33.17
CA ASN A 258 0.47 -3.15 -34.39
C ASN A 258 1.63 -4.15 -34.45
N GLU A 259 2.67 -3.93 -33.65
CA GLU A 259 3.88 -4.75 -33.63
C GLU A 259 4.31 -5.09 -32.20
N PRO A 260 4.85 -6.31 -31.95
CA PRO A 260 5.40 -6.66 -30.65
C PRO A 260 6.53 -5.71 -30.25
N ARG A 261 6.32 -4.95 -29.17
CA ARG A 261 7.36 -4.11 -28.53
C ARG A 261 7.56 -4.50 -27.08
N LEU A 262 8.83 -4.67 -26.69
CA LEU A 262 9.21 -5.03 -25.33
C LEU A 262 8.74 -4.00 -24.30
N SER A 263 8.76 -2.71 -24.65
CA SER A 263 8.34 -1.62 -23.76
C SER A 263 6.87 -1.72 -23.35
N ALA A 264 5.97 -2.14 -24.24
CA ALA A 264 4.56 -2.35 -23.91
C ALA A 264 4.38 -3.52 -22.94
N LEU A 265 5.11 -4.62 -23.14
CA LEU A 265 5.10 -5.76 -22.22
C LEU A 265 5.61 -5.36 -20.83
N ILE A 266 6.77 -4.68 -20.76
CA ILE A 266 7.35 -4.22 -19.50
C ILE A 266 6.38 -3.31 -18.75
N LEU A 267 5.75 -2.35 -19.43
CA LEU A 267 4.78 -1.43 -18.80
C LEU A 267 3.56 -2.16 -18.26
N VAL A 268 2.98 -3.10 -19.02
CA VAL A 268 1.82 -3.88 -18.56
C VAL A 268 2.19 -4.77 -17.38
N VAL A 269 3.33 -5.48 -17.44
CA VAL A 269 3.81 -6.32 -16.32
C VAL A 269 4.07 -5.48 -15.08
N ALA A 270 4.72 -4.32 -15.21
CA ALA A 270 4.95 -3.40 -14.10
C ALA A 270 3.64 -2.87 -13.51
N ALA A 271 2.68 -2.48 -14.35
CA ALA A 271 1.36 -2.03 -13.92
C ALA A 271 0.59 -3.14 -13.19
N THR A 272 0.63 -4.38 -13.69
CA THR A 272 0.02 -5.54 -13.03
C THR A 272 0.69 -5.84 -11.68
N MET A 273 2.02 -5.74 -11.58
CA MET A 273 2.71 -5.90 -10.29
C MET A 273 2.27 -4.84 -9.29
N ILE A 274 2.20 -3.57 -9.70
CA ILE A 274 1.73 -2.47 -8.86
C ILE A 274 0.27 -2.69 -8.44
N LEU A 275 -0.59 -3.16 -9.35
CA LEU A 275 -1.98 -3.51 -9.06
C LEU A 275 -2.07 -4.56 -7.94
N LEU A 276 -1.29 -5.63 -8.01
CA LEU A 276 -1.27 -6.66 -6.97
C LEU A 276 -0.84 -6.10 -5.61
N VAL A 277 0.17 -5.22 -5.59
CA VAL A 277 0.61 -4.54 -4.37
C VAL A 277 -0.49 -3.64 -3.82
N MET A 278 -1.16 -2.84 -4.67
CA MET A 278 -2.26 -1.96 -4.26
C MET A 278 -3.45 -2.75 -3.70
N VAL A 279 -3.84 -3.85 -4.34
CA VAL A 279 -4.93 -4.73 -3.87
C VAL A 279 -4.55 -5.36 -2.52
N ALA A 280 -3.32 -5.83 -2.36
CA ALA A 280 -2.85 -6.37 -1.09
C ALA A 280 -2.85 -5.31 0.02
N MET A 281 -2.37 -4.09 -0.27
CA MET A 281 -2.42 -2.97 0.68
C MET A 281 -3.85 -2.58 1.05
N LEU A 282 -4.76 -2.53 0.07
CA LEU A 282 -6.16 -2.22 0.31
C LEU A 282 -6.83 -3.30 1.18
N ALA A 283 -6.57 -4.58 0.91
CA ALA A 283 -7.04 -5.68 1.74
C ALA A 283 -6.50 -5.61 3.17
N ILE A 284 -5.23 -5.22 3.35
CA ILE A 284 -4.61 -5.01 4.66
C ILE A 284 -5.31 -3.86 5.41
N VAL A 285 -5.56 -2.72 4.76
CA VAL A 285 -6.26 -1.58 5.38
C VAL A 285 -7.69 -1.95 5.77
N VAL A 286 -8.43 -2.61 4.86
CA VAL A 286 -9.79 -3.06 5.14
C VAL A 286 -9.80 -4.02 6.32
N LYS A 287 -8.95 -5.05 6.30
CA LYS A 287 -8.91 -6.03 7.37
C LYS A 287 -8.45 -5.42 8.70
N ASN A 288 -7.31 -4.73 8.72
CA ASN A 288 -6.71 -4.33 9.98
C ASN A 288 -7.32 -3.04 10.50
N ASN A 289 -7.35 -1.98 9.69
CA ASN A 289 -7.72 -0.65 10.15
C ASN A 289 -9.23 -0.46 10.21
N ILE A 290 -9.98 -0.96 9.21
CA ILE A 290 -11.44 -0.79 9.14
C ILE A 290 -12.12 -1.86 10.00
N LEU A 291 -11.96 -3.15 9.67
CA LEU A 291 -12.72 -4.22 10.32
C LEU A 291 -12.31 -4.46 11.78
N ASN A 292 -11.02 -4.32 12.13
CA ASN A 292 -10.51 -4.65 13.46
C ASN A 292 -9.92 -3.44 14.23
N GLY A 293 -9.93 -2.23 13.66
CA GLY A 293 -9.42 -1.03 14.31
C GLY A 293 -7.93 -1.05 14.69
N LEU A 294 -7.16 -2.01 14.16
CA LEU A 294 -5.79 -2.27 14.56
C LEU A 294 -4.84 -1.22 13.99
N SER A 295 -4.05 -0.62 14.87
CA SER A 295 -2.85 0.12 14.49
C SER A 295 -1.69 -0.83 14.21
N THR A 296 -0.77 -0.41 13.35
CA THR A 296 0.48 -1.15 13.12
C THR A 296 1.31 -1.35 14.40
N LEU A 297 1.21 -0.43 15.35
CA LEU A 297 1.86 -0.54 16.66
C LEU A 297 1.28 -1.69 17.49
N GLU A 298 -0.03 -1.94 17.43
CA GLU A 298 -0.65 -3.10 18.08
C GLU A 298 -0.28 -4.40 17.38
N ILE A 299 -0.27 -4.40 16.05
CA ILE A 299 0.11 -5.57 15.25
C ILE A 299 1.58 -5.95 15.53
N GLU A 300 2.47 -4.97 15.56
CA GLU A 300 3.88 -5.19 15.87
C GLU A 300 4.04 -5.76 17.29
N ARG A 301 3.38 -5.16 18.29
CA ARG A 301 3.39 -5.67 19.67
C ARG A 301 2.89 -7.12 19.78
N ALA A 302 1.75 -7.44 19.16
CA ALA A 302 1.19 -8.79 19.17
C ALA A 302 2.12 -9.80 18.49
N ARG A 303 2.78 -9.43 17.38
CA ARG A 303 3.77 -10.33 16.73
C ARG A 303 5.00 -10.56 17.60
N GLN A 304 5.48 -9.52 18.27
CA GLN A 304 6.65 -9.63 19.14
C GLN A 304 6.36 -10.49 20.39
N SER A 305 5.16 -10.40 20.96
CA SER A 305 4.76 -11.25 22.08
C SER A 305 4.75 -12.72 21.69
N HIS A 306 4.21 -13.07 20.53
CA HIS A 306 4.19 -14.46 20.02
C HIS A 306 5.59 -15.01 19.70
N ARG A 307 6.50 -14.18 19.17
CA ARG A 307 7.84 -14.65 18.76
C ARG A 307 8.75 -14.94 19.95
N TRP A 308 8.66 -14.15 21.03
CA TRP A 308 9.61 -14.24 22.14
C TRP A 308 9.03 -14.79 23.43
N SER A 309 7.75 -15.16 23.47
CA SER A 309 7.04 -15.59 24.69
C SER A 309 7.34 -14.68 25.89
N ARG A 310 7.48 -13.37 25.63
CA ARG A 310 7.78 -12.38 26.66
C ARG A 310 6.46 -11.94 27.27
N ASP A 311 6.26 -12.31 28.53
CA ASP A 311 5.16 -11.82 29.39
C ASP A 311 5.09 -10.28 29.44
N ASP A 312 6.19 -9.60 29.06
CA ASP A 312 6.32 -8.15 29.15
C ASP A 312 5.89 -7.33 27.92
N ALA A 313 5.39 -7.95 26.84
CA ALA A 313 5.06 -7.24 25.60
C ALA A 313 3.80 -6.33 25.65
N GLY A 314 3.16 -6.24 26.82
CA GLY A 314 2.03 -5.33 27.06
C GLY A 314 2.44 -3.85 27.05
N ILE A 315 1.44 -2.96 27.05
CA ILE A 315 1.67 -1.52 27.22
C ILE A 315 1.13 -1.05 28.56
N THR A 316 1.80 -0.05 29.13
CA THR A 316 1.36 0.61 30.35
C THR A 316 0.68 1.92 30.00
N LEU A 317 -0.55 2.12 30.47
CA LEU A 317 -1.36 3.30 30.21
C LEU A 317 -1.64 4.05 31.50
N TRP A 318 -1.56 5.38 31.48
CA TRP A 318 -2.11 6.23 32.51
C TRP A 318 -3.58 6.53 32.20
N VAL A 319 -4.47 6.33 33.18
CA VAL A 319 -5.91 6.60 33.05
C VAL A 319 -6.32 7.69 34.05
N PRO A 320 -6.88 8.83 33.60
CA PRO A 320 -7.34 9.89 34.49
C PRO A 320 -8.55 9.42 35.34
N PRO A 321 -8.76 10.00 36.53
CA PRO A 321 -9.93 9.70 37.37
C PRO A 321 -11.23 10.17 36.73
N ARG A 322 -12.36 9.53 37.08
CA ARG A 322 -13.71 9.97 36.67
C ARG A 322 -14.17 11.11 37.58
N ASP A 323 -14.70 12.16 36.95
CA ASP A 323 -15.50 13.25 37.52
C ASP A 323 -15.40 13.45 39.04
N GLY A 324 -14.49 14.33 39.47
CA GLY A 324 -14.53 14.99 40.77
C GLY A 324 -14.26 14.13 42.01
N GLN A 325 -14.08 12.81 41.90
CA GLN A 325 -13.65 11.99 43.04
C GLN A 325 -12.12 12.04 43.19
N HIS A 326 -11.70 12.37 44.41
CA HIS A 326 -10.34 12.56 44.91
C HIS A 326 -9.47 11.28 44.90
N ASP A 327 -9.55 10.44 43.87
CA ASP A 327 -8.62 9.35 43.66
C ASP A 327 -7.64 9.75 42.54
N SER A 328 -6.34 9.71 42.85
CA SER A 328 -5.27 9.90 41.86
C SER A 328 -5.47 8.93 40.68
N GLY A 329 -5.28 9.40 39.44
CA GLY A 329 -5.37 8.55 38.24
C GLY A 329 -4.56 7.25 38.36
N LYS A 330 -4.95 6.23 37.58
CA LYS A 330 -4.43 4.86 37.73
C LYS A 330 -3.52 4.47 36.57
N VAL A 331 -2.44 3.76 36.87
CA VAL A 331 -1.58 3.12 35.88
C VAL A 331 -2.11 1.71 35.63
N VAL A 332 -2.40 1.39 34.38
CA VAL A 332 -3.02 0.12 33.97
C VAL A 332 -2.16 -0.56 32.92
N ARG A 333 -1.89 -1.84 33.11
CA ARG A 333 -1.17 -2.67 32.13
C ARG A 333 -2.16 -3.33 31.19
N VAL A 334 -1.97 -3.14 29.89
CA VAL A 334 -2.77 -3.76 28.82
C VAL A 334 -1.95 -4.88 28.17
N PRO A 335 -2.41 -6.14 28.20
CA PRO A 335 -1.78 -7.25 27.51
C PRO A 335 -1.59 -7.02 26.00
N PRO A 336 -0.60 -7.69 25.37
CA PRO A 336 -0.46 -7.67 23.92
C PRO A 336 -1.69 -8.31 23.26
N GLY A 337 -2.13 -7.78 22.13
CA GLY A 337 -3.26 -8.32 21.34
C GLY A 337 -4.62 -7.71 21.63
N ILE A 338 -4.75 -6.86 22.67
CA ILE A 338 -5.99 -6.11 22.91
C ILE A 338 -6.07 -4.92 21.96
N PRO A 339 -7.10 -4.82 21.10
CA PRO A 339 -7.25 -3.70 20.16
C PRO A 339 -7.85 -2.49 20.88
N ILE A 340 -7.00 -1.62 21.41
CA ILE A 340 -7.42 -0.45 22.17
C ILE A 340 -7.93 0.70 21.30
N PHE A 341 -7.68 0.65 19.98
CA PHE A 341 -8.18 1.65 19.03
C PHE A 341 -9.39 1.20 18.22
N ASP A 342 -9.94 0.01 18.49
CA ASP A 342 -11.11 -0.49 17.78
C ASP A 342 -12.40 0.07 18.35
N HIS A 343 -13.18 0.75 17.52
CA HIS A 343 -14.51 1.28 17.85
C HIS A 343 -15.63 0.54 17.10
N GLY A 344 -15.29 -0.54 16.41
CA GLY A 344 -16.18 -1.29 15.52
C GLY A 344 -16.06 -0.85 14.05
N PRO A 345 -16.40 -1.73 13.08
CA PRO A 345 -16.08 -1.54 11.67
C PRO A 345 -16.52 -0.21 11.07
N TRP A 346 -17.75 0.21 11.36
CA TRP A 346 -18.30 1.46 10.84
C TRP A 346 -17.65 2.69 11.48
N ALA A 347 -17.48 2.70 12.79
CA ALA A 347 -16.82 3.79 13.49
C ALA A 347 -15.36 3.94 13.04
N ASN A 348 -14.63 2.83 12.90
CA ASN A 348 -13.27 2.81 12.37
C ASN A 348 -13.20 3.38 10.94
N PHE A 349 -14.16 3.01 10.09
CA PHE A 349 -14.26 3.57 8.74
C PHE A 349 -14.49 5.08 8.77
N CYS A 350 -15.44 5.55 9.56
CA CYS A 350 -15.74 6.98 9.71
C CYS A 350 -14.56 7.76 10.30
N LEU A 351 -13.79 7.18 11.22
CA LEU A 351 -12.55 7.77 11.74
C LEU A 351 -11.49 7.99 10.65
N ILE A 352 -11.50 7.18 9.59
CA ILE A 352 -10.57 7.31 8.46
C ILE A 352 -11.15 8.24 7.39
N MET A 353 -12.40 8.03 6.98
CA MET A 353 -12.98 8.68 5.80
C MET A 353 -13.79 9.95 6.13
N GLY A 354 -14.26 10.08 7.36
CA GLY A 354 -15.18 11.10 7.85
C GLY A 354 -16.63 10.59 7.93
N ASP A 355 -17.43 11.22 8.80
CA ASP A 355 -18.81 10.78 9.08
C ASP A 355 -19.79 11.03 7.94
N GLN A 356 -19.50 11.99 7.07
CA GLN A 356 -20.38 12.42 5.99
C GLN A 356 -19.78 12.02 4.63
N VAL A 357 -20.63 11.59 3.71
CA VAL A 357 -20.22 11.04 2.40
C VAL A 357 -19.38 12.03 1.58
N TRP A 358 -19.68 13.33 1.64
CA TRP A 358 -18.88 14.35 0.95
C TRP A 358 -17.47 14.51 1.53
N HIS A 359 -17.26 14.16 2.81
CA HIS A 359 -15.91 14.11 3.36
C HIS A 359 -15.06 13.07 2.63
N TRP A 360 -15.63 11.97 2.14
CA TRP A 360 -14.88 10.88 1.53
C TRP A 360 -14.19 11.28 0.22
N PHE A 361 -14.68 12.33 -0.43
CA PHE A 361 -14.16 12.84 -1.71
C PHE A 361 -13.31 14.11 -1.54
N GLY A 362 -13.34 14.75 -0.36
CA GLY A 362 -12.54 15.93 -0.06
C GLY A 362 -11.06 15.60 0.19
N LEU A 363 -10.19 16.55 -0.18
CA LEU A 363 -8.74 16.52 0.10
C LEU A 363 -8.43 16.90 1.56
N ALA A 364 -9.27 17.71 2.20
CA ALA A 364 -9.09 18.07 3.60
C ALA A 364 -9.46 16.89 4.52
N GLY A 365 -8.61 16.60 5.50
CA GLY A 365 -8.98 15.77 6.64
C GLY A 365 -9.97 16.54 7.51
N SER A 366 -11.06 15.91 7.96
CA SER A 366 -12.05 16.53 8.85
C SER A 366 -11.54 16.64 10.30
N LEU A 367 -10.28 17.01 10.50
CA LEU A 367 -9.65 17.08 11.81
C LEU A 367 -9.23 18.52 12.13
N ASP A 368 -10.22 19.40 12.11
CA ASP A 368 -10.13 20.71 12.78
C ASP A 368 -10.33 20.57 14.30
N ASN A 369 -10.48 19.36 14.84
CA ASN A 369 -10.52 19.14 16.29
C ASN A 369 -9.13 18.68 16.83
N PRO A 370 -8.36 19.57 17.47
CA PRO A 370 -7.06 19.25 18.06
C PRO A 370 -7.14 18.33 19.30
N ASP A 371 -8.32 18.17 19.91
CA ASP A 371 -8.50 17.41 21.15
C ASP A 371 -8.60 15.89 20.94
N SER A 372 -8.63 15.43 19.68
CA SER A 372 -8.93 14.05 19.29
C SER A 372 -7.82 13.39 18.45
N LEU A 373 -6.60 13.34 18.99
CA LEU A 373 -5.59 12.37 18.57
C LEU A 373 -6.01 10.95 19.05
N LEU A 374 -7.13 10.49 18.49
CA LEU A 374 -7.92 9.29 18.71
C LEU A 374 -8.04 8.83 20.17
N PRO A 375 -9.20 9.05 20.81
CA PRO A 375 -9.45 8.43 22.11
C PRO A 375 -9.37 6.91 21.92
N ILE A 376 -8.58 6.28 22.78
CA ILE A 376 -8.66 4.85 23.04
C ILE A 376 -10.13 4.51 23.28
N ASN A 377 -10.62 3.39 22.75
CA ASN A 377 -11.96 2.93 23.06
C ASN A 377 -12.06 2.65 24.57
N PRO A 378 -12.79 3.50 25.35
CA PRO A 378 -12.83 3.36 26.79
C PRO A 378 -13.65 2.14 27.23
N GLN A 379 -14.58 1.65 26.39
CA GLN A 379 -15.33 0.43 26.66
C GLN A 379 -14.43 -0.81 26.54
N GLN A 380 -13.49 -0.81 25.60
CA GLN A 380 -12.51 -1.90 25.45
C GLN A 380 -11.58 -1.97 26.66
N LEU A 381 -11.06 -0.82 27.12
CA LEU A 381 -10.30 -0.75 28.36
C LEU A 381 -11.12 -1.21 29.56
N ARG A 382 -12.42 -0.89 29.61
CA ARG A 382 -13.32 -1.36 30.68
C ARG A 382 -13.43 -2.88 30.71
N ASN A 383 -13.72 -3.50 29.57
CA ASN A 383 -13.93 -4.95 29.51
C ASN A 383 -12.62 -5.74 29.74
N SER A 384 -11.49 -5.18 29.31
CA SER A 384 -10.17 -5.83 29.41
C SER A 384 -9.41 -5.56 30.72
N CYS A 385 -9.63 -4.41 31.37
CA CYS A 385 -8.92 -4.04 32.60
C CYS A 385 -9.79 -4.20 33.86
N PHE A 386 -11.12 -4.34 33.72
CA PHE A 386 -12.05 -4.57 34.84
C PHE A 386 -12.69 -5.96 34.84
N THR A 387 -12.25 -6.88 33.98
CA THR A 387 -12.48 -8.30 34.24
C THR A 387 -11.56 -8.71 35.40
N PRO A 388 -12.10 -9.19 36.53
CA PRO A 388 -11.28 -9.67 37.64
C PRO A 388 -10.70 -11.04 37.26
N GLN A 389 -9.69 -11.06 36.40
CA GLN A 389 -8.85 -12.25 36.19
C GLN A 389 -7.36 -11.98 36.39
N LEU A 390 -7.01 -10.86 37.01
CA LEU A 390 -5.69 -10.61 37.59
C LEU A 390 -5.85 -10.00 38.99
N LYS A 391 -6.61 -10.68 39.86
CA LYS A 391 -6.17 -10.74 41.26
C LYS A 391 -4.98 -11.69 41.27
N ASP A 392 -3.97 -11.34 42.05
CA ASP A 392 -2.77 -12.14 42.34
C ASP A 392 -1.56 -11.91 41.41
N PHE A 393 -1.11 -10.66 41.30
CA PHE A 393 0.33 -10.40 41.12
C PHE A 393 0.87 -9.26 42.01
N ALA A 394 0.12 -8.87 43.04
CA ALA A 394 0.59 -7.89 44.04
C ALA A 394 1.09 -8.53 45.36
N HIS A 395 1.04 -9.85 45.50
CA HIS A 395 1.65 -10.56 46.62
C HIS A 395 2.10 -11.94 46.17
N GLN A 396 3.35 -12.08 45.76
CA GLN A 396 4.08 -13.35 45.81
C GLN A 396 5.57 -13.06 45.58
N ASP A 397 6.21 -12.52 46.61
CA ASP A 397 7.57 -12.98 46.90
C ASP A 397 7.45 -14.46 47.27
N ASN A 398 8.19 -15.31 46.54
CA ASN A 398 8.24 -16.78 46.60
C ASN A 398 7.20 -17.54 45.77
N TYR A 399 7.59 -18.06 44.59
CA TYR A 399 7.15 -19.40 44.17
C TYR A 399 8.16 -20.04 43.18
N THR A 400 8.55 -21.27 43.49
CA THR A 400 9.59 -22.09 42.85
C THR A 400 9.12 -22.78 41.55
N PRO A 401 10.05 -23.26 40.67
CA PRO A 401 9.77 -23.62 39.28
C PRO A 401 9.19 -25.03 39.05
N GLN A 402 8.28 -25.50 39.92
CA GLN A 402 7.67 -26.84 39.80
C GLN A 402 6.18 -26.84 39.44
N ALA A 403 5.51 -25.69 39.38
CA ALA A 403 4.08 -25.60 39.07
C ALA A 403 3.73 -25.63 37.55
N ALA A 404 4.73 -25.55 36.66
CA ALA A 404 4.50 -25.48 35.21
C ALA A 404 4.16 -26.84 34.54
N HIS A 405 4.22 -27.96 35.25
CA HIS A 405 4.01 -29.29 34.66
C HIS A 405 2.59 -29.87 34.82
N ALA A 406 1.67 -29.20 35.53
CA ALA A 406 0.35 -29.76 35.85
C ALA A 406 -0.82 -29.34 34.93
N MET A 407 -0.63 -28.39 34.01
CA MET A 407 -1.73 -27.86 33.17
C MET A 407 -1.75 -28.35 31.71
N LEU A 408 -1.00 -29.40 31.36
CA LEU A 408 -0.92 -29.92 29.98
C LEU A 408 -1.65 -31.27 29.74
N ASN A 409 -2.47 -31.76 30.67
CA ASN A 409 -3.05 -33.12 30.56
C ASN A 409 -4.58 -33.22 30.62
N GLN A 410 -5.34 -32.17 30.29
CA GLN A 410 -6.81 -32.27 30.23
C GLN A 410 -7.41 -31.57 29.00
N THR A 411 -7.11 -32.10 27.81
CA THR A 411 -8.03 -32.05 26.65
C THR A 411 -7.77 -33.27 25.76
N ASN A 412 -8.32 -34.41 26.16
CA ASN A 412 -8.66 -35.51 25.28
C ASN A 412 -10.07 -35.95 25.69
N LEU A 413 -11.07 -35.56 24.90
CA LEU A 413 -12.32 -36.25 24.62
C LEU A 413 -13.03 -35.53 23.47
#